data_AF-L5NXD5-F1
#
_entry.id   AF-L5NXD5-F1
#
_cell.length_a   1.000
_cell.length_b   1.000
_cell.length_c   1.000
_cell.angle_alpha   90.00
_cell.angle_beta   90.00
_cell.angle_gamma   90.00
#
_symmetry.space_group_name_H-M   'P 1'
#
loop_
_entity.id
_entity.type
_entity.pdbx_description
1 polymer ?
#
loop_
_entity_poly.entity_id
_entity_poly.type
_entity_poly.pdbx_seq_one_letter_code
_entity_poly.pdbx_strand_id
1 'polypeptide(L)'
;MATEQQTGTGGGDDEQPLGLTVASGAVAAAVVVPLLWLVRTALDVGFAEAVALVTRPATVEVFLNSAVLVTLVTAACIGLGVPLAYLTVRTDLPFRRFWTVVVSLPLVIPSYIGAFAFVSAFGPQGAFQRLLAPLGIESLPEIYGLPGAVLVLTLYTYPYVFITTRAALKSMD
;
A
#
# COMPACT_ATOMS: atom_id res chain seq x y z
N MET A 1 -65.06 -4.89 13.41
CA MET A 1 -64.65 -6.29 13.13
C MET A 1 -63.21 -6.18 12.60
N ALA A 2 -62.21 -5.91 13.45
CA ALA A 2 -61.63 -6.76 14.51
C ALA A 2 -60.85 -7.95 13.92
N THR A 3 -59.67 -8.19 14.50
CA THR A 3 -58.63 -9.22 14.26
C THR A 3 -57.46 -8.67 13.42
N GLU A 4 -56.48 -7.98 14.01
CA GLU A 4 -55.32 -8.54 14.73
C GLU A 4 -54.52 -9.55 13.91
N GLN A 5 -53.34 -9.13 13.45
CA GLN A 5 -52.20 -10.05 13.37
C GLN A 5 -50.92 -9.29 13.73
N GLN A 6 -50.63 -9.34 15.02
CA GLN A 6 -49.37 -8.96 15.64
C GLN A 6 -48.69 -10.28 16.05
N THR A 7 -47.77 -10.80 15.24
CA THR A 7 -46.87 -11.94 15.60
C THR A 7 -45.73 -11.98 14.55
N GLY A 8 -44.46 -11.78 14.85
CA GLY A 8 -43.82 -11.69 16.15
C GLY A 8 -42.45 -11.01 16.08
N THR A 9 -42.07 -10.51 17.25
CA THR A 9 -40.68 -10.40 17.71
C THR A 9 -39.97 -11.73 17.51
N GLY A 10 -39.10 -11.78 16.51
CA GLY A 10 -38.04 -12.78 16.42
C GLY A 10 -36.72 -12.03 16.48
N GLY A 11 -36.24 -11.75 17.70
CA GLY A 11 -34.81 -11.59 17.92
C GLY A 11 -34.18 -12.93 17.54
N GLY A 12 -33.80 -13.05 16.28
CA GLY A 12 -32.98 -14.17 15.83
C GLY A 12 -31.62 -13.91 16.44
N ASP A 13 -31.31 -14.66 17.49
CA ASP A 13 -29.93 -14.90 17.87
C ASP A 13 -29.17 -15.22 16.58
N ASP A 14 -28.20 -14.38 16.22
CA ASP A 14 -27.25 -14.61 15.13
C ASP A 14 -26.42 -15.85 15.50
N GLU A 15 -27.03 -17.04 15.45
CA GLU A 15 -26.32 -18.32 15.53
C GLU A 15 -25.53 -18.47 14.24
N GLN A 16 -24.36 -17.82 14.20
CA GLN A 16 -23.35 -18.06 13.19
C GLN A 16 -23.11 -19.58 13.14
N PRO A 17 -23.25 -20.23 11.98
CA PRO A 17 -23.16 -21.68 11.91
C PRO A 17 -21.79 -22.12 12.44
N LEU A 18 -21.81 -23.02 13.41
CA LEU A 18 -20.63 -23.48 14.17
C LEU A 18 -19.45 -23.90 13.27
N GLY A 19 -19.73 -24.36 12.05
CA GLY A 19 -18.72 -24.66 11.03
C GLY A 19 -17.92 -23.43 10.56
N LEU A 20 -18.57 -22.27 10.36
CA LEU A 20 -17.90 -21.03 9.96
C LEU A 20 -17.02 -20.47 11.07
N THR A 21 -17.46 -20.55 12.33
CA THR A 21 -16.66 -20.09 13.48
C THR A 21 -15.45 -20.98 13.71
N VAL A 22 -15.58 -22.30 13.53
CA VAL A 22 -14.45 -23.23 13.63
C VAL A 22 -13.48 -23.02 12.47
N ALA A 23 -13.98 -22.85 11.24
CA ALA A 23 -13.14 -22.60 10.08
C ALA A 23 -12.37 -21.27 10.19
N SER A 24 -13.04 -20.18 10.59
CA SER A 24 -12.39 -18.89 10.80
C SER A 24 -11.38 -18.93 11.95
N GLY A 25 -11.70 -19.63 13.04
CA GLY A 25 -10.77 -19.88 14.15
C GLY A 25 -9.53 -20.67 13.72
N ALA A 26 -9.68 -21.69 12.89
CA ALA A 26 -8.56 -22.47 12.36
C ALA A 26 -7.64 -21.63 11.47
N VAL A 27 -8.21 -20.79 10.59
CA VAL A 27 -7.44 -19.85 9.76
C VAL A 27 -6.71 -18.83 10.62
N ALA A 28 -7.39 -18.23 11.60
CA ALA A 28 -6.79 -17.29 12.53
C ALA A 28 -5.62 -17.94 13.30
N ALA A 29 -5.82 -19.16 13.82
CA ALA A 29 -4.78 -19.91 14.49
C ALA A 29 -3.58 -20.17 13.57
N ALA A 30 -3.81 -20.62 12.34
CA ALA A 30 -2.74 -20.88 11.37
C ALA A 30 -1.89 -19.63 11.06
N VAL A 31 -2.51 -18.45 10.99
CA VAL A 31 -1.80 -17.17 10.78
C VAL A 31 -1.05 -16.72 12.03
N VAL A 32 -1.60 -16.95 13.21
CA VAL A 32 -1.04 -16.49 14.49
C VAL A 32 0.11 -17.39 14.97
N VAL A 33 0.09 -18.70 14.67
CA VAL A 33 1.13 -19.66 15.08
C VAL A 33 2.57 -19.22 14.75
N PRO A 34 2.93 -18.84 13.51
CA PRO A 34 4.30 -18.43 13.21
C PRO A 34 4.70 -17.12 13.93
N LEU A 35 3.75 -16.20 14.17
CA LEU A 35 3.99 -14.98 14.93
C LEU A 35 4.24 -15.30 16.42
N LEU A 36 3.47 -16.22 17.00
CA LEU A 36 3.69 -16.68 18.37
C LEU A 36 5.05 -17.38 18.50
N TRP A 37 5.42 -18.19 17.52
CA TRP A 37 6.73 -18.84 17.49
C TRP A 37 7.85 -17.80 17.40
N LEU A 38 7.72 -16.79 16.53
CA LEU A 38 8.68 -15.70 16.42
C LEU A 38 8.83 -14.91 17.73
N VAL A 39 7.71 -14.56 18.37
CA VAL A 39 7.72 -13.86 19.66
C VAL A 39 8.39 -14.72 20.74
N ARG A 40 8.08 -16.01 20.79
CA ARG A 40 8.70 -16.93 21.75
C ARG A 40 10.22 -17.00 21.53
N THR A 41 10.66 -17.18 20.29
CA THR A 41 12.08 -17.19 19.93
C THR A 41 12.76 -15.86 20.26
N ALA A 42 12.07 -14.73 20.09
CA ALA A 42 12.60 -13.43 20.47
C ALA A 42 12.74 -13.25 21.99
N LEU A 43 11.85 -13.86 22.79
CA LEU A 43 11.94 -13.84 24.26
C LEU A 43 13.06 -14.72 24.80
N ASP A 44 13.50 -15.74 24.04
CA ASP A 44 14.67 -16.56 24.39
C ASP A 44 15.99 -15.79 24.23
N VAL A 45 15.98 -14.64 23.51
CA VAL A 45 17.14 -13.76 23.38
C VAL A 45 17.28 -12.92 24.64
N GLY A 46 18.44 -13.03 25.32
CA GLY A 46 18.73 -12.21 26.50
C GLY A 46 18.73 -10.72 26.19
N PHE A 47 18.30 -9.87 27.14
CA PHE A 47 18.18 -8.43 26.93
C PHE A 47 19.46 -7.77 26.38
N ALA A 48 20.64 -8.15 26.90
CA ALA A 48 21.91 -7.61 26.43
C ALA A 48 22.21 -7.96 24.96
N GLU A 49 21.87 -9.17 24.54
CA GLU A 49 22.04 -9.63 23.16
C GLU A 49 21.01 -8.96 22.23
N ALA A 50 19.76 -8.80 22.69
CA ALA A 50 18.73 -8.07 21.95
C ALA A 50 19.15 -6.60 21.70
N VAL A 51 19.66 -5.91 22.72
CA VAL A 51 20.21 -4.55 22.58
C VAL A 51 21.36 -4.56 21.59
N ALA A 52 22.33 -5.48 21.73
CA ALA A 52 23.46 -5.58 20.81
C ALA A 52 22.99 -5.76 19.36
N LEU A 53 22.00 -6.60 19.09
CA LEU A 53 21.43 -6.84 17.75
C LEU A 53 20.75 -5.60 17.16
N VAL A 54 19.98 -4.86 17.97
CA VAL A 54 19.27 -3.65 17.54
C VAL A 54 20.23 -2.48 17.33
N THR A 55 21.26 -2.35 18.16
CA THR A 55 22.26 -1.27 18.06
C THR A 55 23.40 -1.58 17.09
N ARG A 56 23.37 -2.74 16.41
CA ARG A 56 24.36 -3.05 15.36
C ARG A 56 24.30 -1.97 14.27
N PRO A 57 25.45 -1.45 13.80
CA PRO A 57 25.49 -0.39 12.80
C PRO A 57 24.67 -0.72 11.55
N ALA A 58 24.75 -1.95 11.05
CA ALA A 58 23.96 -2.41 9.90
C ALA A 58 22.44 -2.39 10.15
N THR A 59 21.99 -2.78 11.35
CA THR A 59 20.56 -2.75 11.73
C THR A 59 20.05 -1.31 11.77
N VAL A 60 20.82 -0.42 12.40
CA VAL A 60 20.49 1.00 12.51
C VAL A 60 20.47 1.67 11.13
N GLU A 61 21.44 1.37 10.28
CA GLU A 61 21.52 1.90 8.91
C GLU A 61 20.30 1.48 8.07
N VAL A 62 19.95 0.20 8.08
CA VAL A 62 18.76 -0.32 7.37
C VAL A 62 17.48 0.32 7.91
N PHE A 63 17.37 0.47 9.24
CA PHE A 63 16.23 1.11 9.88
C PHE A 63 16.10 2.58 9.47
N LEU A 64 17.19 3.35 9.53
CA LEU A 64 17.19 4.77 9.14
C LEU A 64 16.88 4.94 7.65
N ASN A 65 17.49 4.14 6.78
CA ASN A 65 17.20 4.16 5.34
C ASN A 65 15.73 3.87 5.07
N SER A 66 15.14 2.90 5.78
CA SER A 66 13.71 2.58 5.67
C SER A 66 12.82 3.71 6.18
N ALA A 67 13.17 4.31 7.32
CA ALA A 67 12.42 5.43 7.90
C ALA A 67 12.42 6.66 6.97
N VAL A 68 13.58 7.01 6.40
CA VAL A 68 13.72 8.08 5.41
C VAL A 68 12.90 7.75 4.16
N LEU A 69 13.02 6.54 3.63
CA LEU A 69 12.28 6.08 2.46
C LEU A 69 10.76 6.19 2.66
N VAL A 70 10.24 5.63 3.76
CA VAL A 70 8.81 5.66 4.09
C VAL A 70 8.31 7.09 4.24
N THR A 71 9.08 7.96 4.91
CA THR A 71 8.70 9.37 5.10
C THR A 71 8.58 10.10 3.76
N LEU A 72 9.59 9.97 2.90
CA LEU A 72 9.60 10.61 1.58
C LEU A 72 8.50 10.08 0.67
N VAL A 73 8.31 8.75 0.61
CA VAL A 73 7.25 8.13 -0.19
C VAL A 73 5.88 8.57 0.30
N THR A 74 5.64 8.57 1.62
CA THR A 74 4.36 8.99 2.19
C THR A 74 4.05 10.44 1.84
N ALA A 75 5.02 11.34 2.01
CA ALA A 75 4.85 12.75 1.66
C ALA A 75 4.55 12.94 0.17
N ALA A 76 5.28 12.24 -0.72
CA ALA A 76 5.06 12.30 -2.16
C ALA A 76 3.69 11.72 -2.56
N CYS A 77 3.28 10.59 -1.97
CA CYS A 77 1.97 9.99 -2.18
C CYS A 77 0.83 10.90 -1.74
N ILE A 78 0.97 11.61 -0.62
CA ILE A 78 0.01 12.63 -0.19
C ILE A 78 -0.02 13.78 -1.18
N GLY A 79 1.16 14.29 -1.57
CA GLY A 79 1.30 15.38 -2.53
C GLY A 79 0.71 15.11 -3.91
N LEU A 80 0.62 13.84 -4.33
CA LEU A 80 -0.03 13.44 -5.58
C LEU A 80 -1.48 12.99 -5.39
N GLY A 81 -1.71 12.07 -4.46
CA GLY A 81 -3.00 11.40 -4.28
C GLY A 81 -4.10 12.33 -3.80
N VAL A 82 -3.81 13.24 -2.86
CA VAL A 82 -4.81 14.16 -2.31
C VAL A 82 -5.28 15.18 -3.35
N PRO A 83 -4.40 15.89 -4.09
CA PRO A 83 -4.85 16.80 -5.14
C PRO A 83 -5.63 16.09 -6.24
N LEU A 84 -5.21 14.90 -6.68
CA LEU A 84 -5.95 14.12 -7.68
C LEU A 84 -7.35 13.73 -7.16
N ALA A 85 -7.46 13.33 -5.89
CA ALA A 85 -8.75 13.02 -5.27
C ALA A 85 -9.65 14.25 -5.23
N TYR A 86 -9.11 15.39 -4.81
CA TYR A 86 -9.84 16.66 -4.78
C TYR A 86 -10.32 17.07 -6.19
N LEU A 87 -9.45 17.04 -7.19
CA LEU A 87 -9.79 17.37 -8.58
C LEU A 87 -10.86 16.44 -9.16
N THR A 88 -10.87 15.16 -8.81
CA THR A 88 -11.87 14.23 -9.37
C THR A 88 -13.23 14.28 -8.65
N VAL A 89 -13.30 14.85 -7.44
CA VAL A 89 -14.53 14.92 -6.63
C VAL A 89 -15.11 16.32 -6.58
N ARG A 90 -14.30 17.31 -6.21
CA ARG A 90 -14.73 18.65 -5.83
C ARG A 90 -14.70 19.68 -6.97
N THR A 91 -14.18 19.32 -8.15
CA THR A 91 -14.17 20.22 -9.33
C THR A 91 -14.94 19.65 -10.51
N ASP A 92 -15.28 20.50 -11.48
CA ASP A 92 -16.05 20.15 -12.69
C ASP A 92 -15.21 19.53 -13.80
N LEU A 93 -14.37 18.57 -13.41
CA LEU A 93 -13.46 17.90 -14.32
C LEU A 93 -14.24 17.02 -15.32
N PRO A 94 -14.05 17.17 -16.65
CA PRO A 94 -14.75 16.33 -17.63
C PRO A 94 -14.26 14.88 -17.56
N PHE A 95 -15.15 13.92 -17.81
CA PHE A 95 -14.84 12.47 -17.78
C PHE A 95 -14.28 11.97 -16.43
N ARG A 96 -14.82 12.42 -15.29
CA ARG A 96 -14.36 12.04 -13.93
C ARG A 96 -14.12 10.53 -13.75
N ARG A 97 -14.94 9.68 -14.37
CA ARG A 97 -14.79 8.21 -14.33
C ARG A 97 -13.52 7.73 -15.03
N PHE A 98 -13.18 8.29 -16.19
CA PHE A 98 -11.95 7.98 -16.91
C PHE A 98 -10.73 8.30 -16.05
N TRP A 99 -10.64 9.52 -15.49
CA TRP A 99 -9.53 9.91 -14.62
C TRP A 99 -9.42 9.03 -13.38
N THR A 100 -10.54 8.69 -12.76
CA THR A 100 -10.54 7.78 -11.60
C THR A 100 -9.94 6.43 -11.96
N VAL A 101 -10.26 5.88 -13.13
CA VAL A 101 -9.69 4.60 -13.61
C VAL A 101 -8.21 4.76 -13.89
N VAL A 102 -7.81 5.75 -14.71
CA VAL A 102 -6.41 5.95 -15.12
C VAL A 102 -5.49 6.14 -13.92
N VAL A 103 -5.91 6.97 -12.96
CA VAL A 103 -5.15 7.23 -11.73
C VAL A 103 -5.03 5.97 -10.86
N SER A 104 -5.98 5.04 -10.95
CA SER A 104 -5.96 3.79 -10.19
C SER A 104 -5.26 2.63 -10.93
N LEU A 105 -4.96 2.76 -12.22
CA LEU A 105 -4.34 1.71 -13.04
C LEU A 105 -3.04 1.12 -12.46
N PRO A 106 -2.15 1.89 -11.81
CA PRO A 106 -0.91 1.32 -11.28
C PRO A 106 -1.15 0.18 -10.27
N LEU A 107 -2.30 0.15 -9.59
CA LEU A 107 -2.65 -0.93 -8.65
C LEU A 107 -2.86 -2.28 -9.32
N VAL A 108 -3.17 -2.29 -10.61
CA VAL A 108 -3.39 -3.53 -11.39
C VAL A 108 -2.07 -4.20 -11.73
N ILE A 109 -0.98 -3.42 -11.81
CA ILE A 109 0.34 -3.92 -12.18
C ILE A 109 0.98 -4.53 -10.92
N PRO A 110 1.37 -5.82 -10.94
CA PRO A 110 2.13 -6.41 -9.85
C PRO A 110 3.42 -5.63 -9.61
N SER A 111 3.71 -5.30 -8.35
CA SER A 111 4.83 -4.44 -7.95
C SER A 111 6.18 -4.90 -8.52
N TYR A 112 6.42 -6.21 -8.58
CA TYR A 112 7.64 -6.79 -9.13
C TYR A 112 7.79 -6.56 -10.65
N ILE A 113 6.72 -6.80 -11.42
CA ILE A 113 6.71 -6.52 -12.87
C ILE A 113 6.96 -5.02 -13.08
N GLY A 114 6.35 -4.20 -12.23
CA GLY A 114 6.52 -2.78 -12.24
C GLY A 114 7.95 -2.31 -12.02
N ALA A 115 8.62 -2.86 -11.01
CA ALA A 115 10.02 -2.56 -10.72
C ALA A 115 10.93 -2.95 -11.90
N PHE A 116 10.70 -4.11 -12.51
CA PHE A 116 11.47 -4.51 -13.69
C PHE A 116 11.22 -3.68 -14.93
N ALA A 117 9.96 -3.31 -15.18
CA ALA A 117 9.64 -2.39 -16.26
C ALA A 117 10.34 -1.05 -16.05
N PHE A 118 10.39 -0.56 -14.81
CA PHE A 118 11.08 0.68 -14.47
C PHE A 118 12.60 0.57 -14.68
N VAL A 119 13.23 -0.50 -14.17
CA VAL A 119 14.67 -0.75 -14.38
C VAL A 119 15.01 -0.93 -15.86
N SER A 120 14.17 -1.62 -16.63
CA SER A 120 14.34 -1.80 -18.07
C SER A 120 14.15 -0.49 -18.85
N ALA A 121 13.25 0.38 -18.39
CA ALA A 121 12.98 1.66 -19.03
C ALA A 121 14.09 2.70 -18.76
N PHE A 122 14.52 2.82 -17.51
CA PHE A 122 15.39 3.90 -17.03
C PHE A 122 16.82 3.46 -16.66
N GLY A 123 17.16 2.18 -16.83
CA GLY A 123 18.52 1.70 -16.64
C GLY A 123 19.50 2.28 -17.67
N PRO A 124 20.83 2.06 -17.50
CA PRO A 124 21.87 2.67 -18.34
C PRO A 124 21.76 2.42 -19.85
N GLN A 125 21.09 1.34 -20.26
CA GLN A 125 20.80 1.00 -21.67
C GLN A 125 19.29 0.86 -21.92
N GLY A 126 18.48 1.52 -21.09
CA GLY A 126 17.05 1.38 -21.08
C GLY A 126 16.35 2.01 -22.28
N ALA A 127 15.06 1.72 -22.43
CA ALA A 127 14.26 2.22 -23.54
C ALA A 127 14.26 3.77 -23.62
N PHE A 128 14.19 4.46 -22.48
CA PHE A 128 14.22 5.92 -22.44
C PHE A 128 15.58 6.47 -22.86
N GLN A 129 16.68 5.87 -22.39
CA GLN A 129 18.03 6.29 -22.78
C GLN A 129 18.19 6.29 -24.31
N ARG A 130 17.72 5.23 -24.98
CA ARG A 130 17.76 5.12 -26.45
C ARG A 130 16.87 6.14 -27.15
N LEU A 131 15.71 6.46 -26.56
CA LEU A 131 14.75 7.40 -27.12
C LEU A 131 15.21 8.86 -26.99
N LEU A 132 15.93 9.18 -25.92
CA LEU A 132 16.43 10.53 -25.62
C LEU A 132 17.86 10.78 -26.15
N ALA A 133 18.61 9.74 -26.51
CA ALA A 133 19.93 9.88 -27.14
C ALA A 133 19.94 10.78 -28.40
N PRO A 134 18.95 10.73 -29.31
CA PRO A 134 18.87 11.65 -30.46
C PRO A 134 18.66 13.12 -30.07
N LEU A 135 18.19 13.38 -28.85
CA LEU A 135 17.97 14.72 -28.30
C LEU A 135 19.21 15.25 -27.54
N GLY A 136 20.33 14.53 -27.56
CA GLY A 136 21.58 14.94 -26.91
C GLY A 136 21.65 14.61 -25.41
N ILE A 137 20.75 13.78 -24.89
CA ILE A 137 20.79 13.34 -23.49
C ILE A 137 21.58 12.03 -23.42
N GLU A 138 22.82 12.15 -22.94
CA GLU A 138 23.80 11.07 -22.92
C GLU A 138 23.72 10.17 -21.68
N SER A 139 23.07 10.63 -20.60
CA SER A 139 22.83 9.81 -19.42
C SER A 139 21.57 10.25 -18.69
N LEU A 140 20.72 9.29 -18.33
CA LEU A 140 19.60 9.49 -17.43
C LEU A 140 20.07 9.47 -15.97
N PRO A 141 19.34 10.13 -15.05
CA PRO A 141 19.59 10.05 -13.62
C PRO A 141 19.64 8.60 -13.13
N GLU A 142 20.51 8.33 -12.16
CA GLU A 142 20.63 6.99 -11.58
C GLU A 142 19.32 6.60 -10.87
N ILE A 143 18.75 5.47 -11.29
CA ILE A 143 17.50 4.93 -10.72
C ILE A 143 17.73 3.99 -9.53
N TYR A 144 18.98 3.70 -9.22
CA TYR A 144 19.36 2.89 -8.08
C TYR A 144 19.49 3.76 -6.83
N GLY A 145 19.21 3.19 -5.67
CA GLY A 145 19.25 3.90 -4.40
C GLY A 145 17.96 4.65 -4.06
N LEU A 146 18.06 5.56 -3.09
CA LEU A 146 16.93 6.25 -2.48
C LEU A 146 16.02 7.01 -3.47
N PRO A 147 16.51 7.86 -4.39
CA PRO A 147 15.62 8.66 -5.24
C PRO A 147 14.78 7.80 -6.19
N GLY A 148 15.38 6.77 -6.79
CA GLY A 148 14.66 5.83 -7.65
C GLY A 148 13.65 5.01 -6.86
N ALA A 149 14.01 4.52 -5.66
CA ALA A 149 13.08 3.81 -4.79
C ALA A 149 11.89 4.69 -4.38
N VAL A 150 12.12 5.95 -4.00
CA VAL A 150 11.06 6.91 -3.66
C VAL A 150 10.12 7.10 -4.83
N LEU A 151 10.65 7.35 -6.03
CA LEU A 151 9.85 7.60 -7.22
C LEU A 151 9.01 6.37 -7.60
N VAL A 152 9.62 5.19 -7.68
CA VAL A 152 8.92 3.96 -8.04
C VAL A 152 7.84 3.64 -7.01
N LEU A 153 8.18 3.59 -5.72
CA LEU A 153 7.21 3.30 -4.67
C LEU A 153 6.07 4.31 -4.66
N THR A 154 6.36 5.59 -4.88
CA THR A 154 5.33 6.63 -4.98
C THR A 154 4.36 6.31 -6.12
N LEU A 155 4.86 6.03 -7.33
CA LEU A 155 4.00 5.73 -8.49
C LEU A 155 3.11 4.50 -8.29
N TYR A 156 3.56 3.51 -7.52
CA TYR A 156 2.77 2.30 -7.21
C TYR A 156 1.82 2.47 -6.03
N THR A 157 2.14 3.34 -5.07
CA THR A 157 1.39 3.41 -3.80
C THR A 157 0.52 4.65 -3.65
N TYR A 158 0.76 5.72 -4.42
CA TYR A 158 -0.10 6.90 -4.40
C TYR A 158 -1.58 6.61 -4.71
N PRO A 159 -1.96 5.59 -5.51
CA PRO A 159 -3.38 5.31 -5.76
C PRO A 159 -4.14 4.88 -4.50
N TYR A 160 -3.48 4.28 -3.51
CA TYR A 160 -4.11 3.96 -2.23
C TYR A 160 -4.54 5.23 -1.49
N VAL A 161 -3.67 6.26 -1.47
CA VAL A 161 -4.00 7.58 -0.91
C VAL A 161 -5.11 8.24 -1.71
N PHE A 162 -5.06 8.16 -3.05
CA PHE A 162 -6.10 8.71 -3.92
C PHE A 162 -7.47 8.09 -3.64
N ILE A 163 -7.60 6.75 -3.62
CA ILE A 163 -8.88 6.06 -3.45
C ILE A 163 -9.48 6.33 -2.06
N THR A 164 -8.67 6.25 -1.02
CA THR A 164 -9.11 6.52 0.36
C THR A 164 -9.55 7.97 0.55
N THR A 165 -8.73 8.94 0.11
CA THR A 165 -9.08 10.37 0.15
C THR A 165 -10.34 10.66 -0.65
N ARG A 166 -10.47 10.08 -1.84
CA ARG A 166 -11.65 10.23 -2.70
C ARG A 166 -12.92 9.69 -2.04
N ALA A 167 -12.84 8.55 -1.36
CA ALA A 167 -13.97 7.98 -0.63
C ALA A 167 -14.41 8.92 0.52
N ALA A 168 -13.45 9.42 1.30
CA ALA A 168 -13.73 10.37 2.38
C ALA A 168 -14.34 11.70 1.86
N LEU A 169 -13.80 12.26 0.77
CA LEU A 169 -14.32 13.50 0.17
C LEU A 169 -15.76 13.36 -0.33
N LYS A 170 -16.15 12.16 -0.77
CA LYS A 170 -17.51 11.83 -1.21
C LYS A 170 -18.48 11.54 -0.08
N SER A 171 -18.00 11.06 1.06
CA SER A 171 -18.86 10.84 2.23
C SER A 171 -19.16 12.13 2.99
N MET A 172 -18.39 13.20 2.74
CA MET A 172 -18.62 14.54 3.30
C MET A 172 -19.70 15.32 2.50
N ASP A 173 -20.81 14.65 2.19
CA ASP A 173 -22.05 15.24 1.65
C ASP A 173 -23.05 15.49 2.80
#